data_AF-A0A3G8ZMQ7-F1
#
_entry.id   AF-A0A3G8ZMQ7-F1
#
_cell.length_a   1.000
_cell.length_b   1.000
_cell.length_c   1.000
_cell.angle_alpha   90.00
_cell.angle_beta   90.00
_cell.angle_gamma   90.00
#
_symmetry.space_group_name_H-M   'P 1'
#
loop_
_entity.id
_entity.type
_entity.pdbx_description
1 polymer ?
#
loop_
_entity_poly.entity_id
_entity_poly.type
_entity_poly.pdbx_seq_one_letter_code
_entity_poly.pdbx_strand_id
1 'polypeptide(L)'
;MGAETYKQAFKYENLVRIAFDCPRGMRNGADLCVMQNAMTMEDGKTHAKHLGSFDKQFEKVKGYTSKALIKLSKTKPYSAEKDFFLDLDSKINWVGTTAQLMTIVVTALDKVIELRK
;
A
#
# COMPACT_ATOMS: atom_id res chain seq x y z
N MET A 1 15.08 -12.31 4.99
CA MET A 1 14.24 -11.17 4.56
C MET A 1 15.12 -9.93 4.52
N GLY A 2 15.17 -9.20 3.41
CA GLY A 2 16.08 -8.07 3.22
C GLY A 2 15.61 -6.80 3.94
N ALA A 3 16.56 -5.95 4.34
CA ALA A 3 16.27 -4.66 4.98
C ALA A 3 15.39 -3.74 4.10
N GLU A 4 15.54 -3.83 2.78
CA GLU A 4 14.78 -3.02 1.82
C GLU A 4 13.30 -3.43 1.76
N THR A 5 13.01 -4.73 1.66
CA THR A 5 11.63 -5.26 1.71
C THR A 5 10.90 -4.81 2.97
N TYR A 6 11.60 -4.82 4.12
CA TYR A 6 11.03 -4.32 5.37
C TYR A 6 10.69 -2.83 5.30
N LYS A 7 11.62 -1.99 4.84
CA LYS A 7 11.40 -0.55 4.70
C LYS A 7 10.23 -0.24 3.77
N GLN A 8 10.15 -0.90 2.62
CA GLN A 8 9.08 -0.69 1.64
C GLN A 8 7.72 -1.11 2.20
N ALA A 9 7.64 -2.30 2.80
CA ALA A 9 6.41 -2.76 3.42
C ALA A 9 5.96 -1.87 4.59
N PHE A 10 6.90 -1.30 5.34
CA PHE A 10 6.60 -0.33 6.39
C PHE A 10 6.03 0.99 5.84
N LYS A 11 6.51 1.46 4.67
CA LYS A 11 5.89 2.63 3.99
C LYS A 11 4.44 2.35 3.60
N TYR A 12 4.16 1.17 3.06
CA TYR A 12 2.78 0.73 2.80
C TYR A 12 1.94 0.76 4.08
N GLU A 13 2.43 0.16 5.17
CA GLU A 13 1.73 0.18 6.46
C GLU A 13 1.40 1.61 6.91
N ASN A 14 2.39 2.51 6.85
CA ASN A 14 2.20 3.90 7.26
C ASN A 14 1.15 4.62 6.41
N LEU A 15 1.16 4.44 5.09
CA LEU A 15 0.15 5.04 4.22
C LEU A 15 -1.26 4.61 4.63
N VAL A 16 -1.48 3.30 4.84
CA VAL A 16 -2.77 2.75 5.24
C VAL A 16 -3.19 3.27 6.62
N ARG A 17 -2.27 3.26 7.59
CA ARG A 17 -2.52 3.75 8.94
C ARG A 17 -2.89 5.23 8.97
N ILE A 18 -2.21 6.05 8.16
CA ILE A 18 -2.53 7.47 8.04
C ILE A 18 -3.90 7.67 7.39
N ALA A 19 -4.21 6.95 6.32
CA ALA A 19 -5.49 7.07 5.64
C ALA A 19 -6.68 6.75 6.56
N PHE A 20 -6.54 5.72 7.40
CA PHE A 20 -7.63 5.24 8.26
C PHE A 20 -7.56 5.70 9.72
N ASP A 21 -6.52 6.45 10.09
CA ASP A 21 -6.22 6.81 11.49
C ASP A 21 -6.29 5.59 12.42
N CYS A 22 -5.51 4.55 12.09
CA CYS A 22 -5.56 3.27 12.80
C CYS A 22 -4.18 2.77 13.27
N PRO A 23 -4.14 1.97 14.34
CA PRO A 23 -2.92 1.27 14.76
C PRO A 23 -2.62 0.08 13.84
N ARG A 24 -1.38 -0.41 13.94
CA ARG A 24 -0.92 -1.59 13.19
C ARG A 24 -1.78 -2.82 13.49
N GLY A 25 -1.95 -3.69 12.49
CA GLY A 25 -2.62 -4.99 12.63
C GLY A 25 -4.15 -4.90 12.66
N MET A 26 -4.71 -3.70 12.54
CA MET A 26 -6.16 -3.50 12.46
C MET A 26 -6.71 -3.69 11.04
N ARG A 27 -7.99 -3.36 10.86
CA ARG A 27 -8.75 -3.48 9.60
C ARG A 27 -8.03 -2.77 8.44
N ASN A 28 -8.44 -3.11 7.21
CA ASN A 28 -7.95 -2.51 5.96
C ASN A 28 -6.48 -2.83 5.61
N GLY A 29 -5.91 -3.91 6.15
CA GLY A 29 -4.57 -4.34 5.78
C GLY A 29 -3.46 -3.44 6.30
N ALA A 30 -3.68 -2.80 7.46
CA ALA A 30 -2.73 -1.92 8.16
C ALA A 30 -1.60 -2.71 8.83
N ASP A 31 -0.97 -3.64 8.10
CA ASP A 31 0.19 -4.39 8.56
C ASP A 31 1.16 -4.60 7.40
N LEU A 32 2.44 -4.32 7.65
CA LEU A 32 3.52 -4.53 6.69
C LEU A 32 3.56 -5.96 6.12
N CYS A 33 3.14 -6.98 6.89
CA CYS A 33 3.11 -8.38 6.43
C CYS A 33 2.28 -8.57 5.16
N VAL A 34 1.26 -7.73 4.94
CA VAL A 34 0.41 -7.79 3.75
C VAL A 34 1.24 -7.50 2.48
N MET A 35 2.04 -6.45 2.48
CA MET A 35 2.94 -6.11 1.37
C MET A 35 4.14 -7.07 1.30
N GLN A 36 4.71 -7.46 2.45
CA GLN A 36 5.84 -8.39 2.48
C GLN A 36 5.50 -9.73 1.81
N ASN A 37 4.32 -10.28 2.10
CA ASN A 37 3.89 -11.54 1.51
C ASN A 37 3.83 -11.46 -0.02
N ALA A 38 3.33 -10.35 -0.58
CA ALA A 38 3.31 -10.15 -2.01
C ALA A 38 4.73 -10.05 -2.59
N MET A 39 5.63 -9.28 -1.96
CA MET A 39 7.02 -9.15 -2.41
C MET A 39 7.78 -10.47 -2.35
N THR A 40 7.65 -11.24 -1.27
CA THR A 40 8.33 -12.53 -1.13
C THR A 40 7.75 -13.58 -2.07
N MET A 41 6.47 -13.50 -2.42
CA MET A 41 5.86 -14.35 -3.43
C MET A 41 6.31 -14.01 -4.84
N GLU A 42 6.38 -12.72 -5.19
CA GLU A 42 6.90 -12.25 -6.48
C GLU A 42 8.32 -12.76 -6.72
N ASP A 43 9.15 -12.71 -5.68
CA ASP A 43 10.52 -13.22 -5.69
C ASP A 43 10.63 -14.76 -5.66
N GLY A 44 9.52 -15.49 -5.55
CA GLY A 44 9.53 -16.96 -5.39
C GLY A 44 10.10 -17.46 -4.05
N LYS A 45 10.24 -16.58 -3.05
CA LYS A 45 10.84 -16.86 -1.73
C LYS A 45 9.84 -17.27 -0.66
N THR A 46 8.55 -17.37 -0.99
CA THR A 46 7.50 -17.76 -0.04
C THR A 46 7.41 -19.29 0.07
N HIS A 47 7.53 -19.79 1.30
CA HIS A 47 7.32 -21.21 1.64
C HIS A 47 5.94 -21.50 2.26
N ALA A 48 5.13 -20.46 2.46
CA ALA A 48 3.85 -20.54 3.14
C ALA A 48 2.74 -21.04 2.21
N LYS A 49 2.49 -22.35 2.24
CA LYS A 49 1.42 -23.04 1.47
C LYS A 49 0.02 -22.45 1.68
N HIS A 50 -0.23 -21.80 2.82
CA HIS A 50 -1.54 -21.27 3.19
C HIS A 50 -1.86 -19.89 2.58
N LEU A 51 -0.88 -19.17 2.03
CA LEU A 51 -1.08 -17.82 1.51
C LEU A 51 -1.69 -17.79 0.09
N GLY A 52 -1.74 -18.92 -0.62
CA GLY A 52 -2.25 -18.97 -2.00
C GLY A 52 -1.23 -18.47 -3.04
N SER A 53 -1.71 -17.95 -4.17
CA SER A 53 -0.87 -17.45 -5.27
C SER A 53 -0.40 -16.01 -5.06
N PHE A 54 0.67 -15.63 -5.77
CA PHE A 54 1.11 -14.24 -5.87
C PHE A 54 -0.04 -13.31 -6.28
N ASP A 55 -0.76 -13.63 -7.36
CA ASP A 55 -1.87 -12.81 -7.85
C ASP A 55 -2.91 -12.52 -6.77
N LYS A 56 -3.23 -13.52 -5.94
CA LYS A 56 -4.20 -13.36 -4.85
C LYS A 56 -3.68 -12.41 -3.77
N GLN A 57 -2.41 -12.52 -3.38
CA GLN A 57 -1.83 -11.60 -2.41
C GLN A 57 -1.65 -10.21 -3.01
N PHE A 58 -1.24 -10.11 -4.27
CA PHE A 58 -1.02 -8.86 -4.94
C PHE A 58 -2.32 -8.07 -5.14
N GLU A 59 -3.40 -8.71 -5.59
CA GLU A 59 -4.72 -8.09 -5.69
C GLU A 59 -5.25 -7.64 -4.32
N LYS A 60 -4.96 -8.38 -3.25
CA LYS A 60 -5.31 -7.98 -1.89
C LYS A 60 -4.60 -6.68 -1.49
N VAL A 61 -3.30 -6.57 -1.77
CA VAL A 61 -2.52 -5.35 -1.49
C VAL A 61 -3.03 -4.19 -2.34
N LYS A 62 -3.24 -4.39 -3.66
CA LYS A 62 -3.83 -3.39 -4.56
C LYS A 62 -5.16 -2.86 -4.02
N GLY A 63 -6.04 -3.75 -3.59
CA GLY A 63 -7.33 -3.39 -3.02
C GLY A 63 -7.23 -2.55 -1.74
N TYR A 64 -6.28 -2.83 -0.85
CA TYR A 64 -6.07 -2.00 0.34
C TYR A 64 -5.43 -0.65 0.03
N THR A 65 -4.44 -0.62 -0.88
CA THR A 65 -3.84 0.63 -1.34
C THR A 65 -4.90 1.52 -2.00
N SER A 66 -5.75 0.98 -2.88
CA SER A 66 -6.87 1.70 -3.50
C SER A 66 -7.81 2.29 -2.45
N LYS A 67 -8.24 1.49 -1.48
CA LYS A 67 -9.09 1.97 -0.37
C LYS A 67 -8.43 3.09 0.43
N ALA A 68 -7.12 3.01 0.67
CA ALA A 68 -6.38 4.06 1.35
C ALA A 68 -6.35 5.37 0.54
N LEU A 69 -6.07 5.31 -0.77
CA LEU A 69 -6.07 6.48 -1.64
C LEU A 69 -7.46 7.14 -1.73
N ILE A 70 -8.52 6.34 -1.91
CA ILE A 70 -9.91 6.82 -1.91
C ILE A 70 -10.29 7.45 -0.56
N LYS A 71 -9.75 6.93 0.55
CA LYS A 71 -9.99 7.49 1.87
C LYS A 71 -9.27 8.83 2.03
N LEU A 72 -8.02 8.94 1.59
CA LEU A 72 -7.24 10.18 1.62
C LEU A 72 -7.90 11.28 0.77
N SER A 73 -8.40 10.95 -0.42
CA SER A 73 -9.07 11.90 -1.30
C SER A 73 -10.34 12.54 -0.70
N LYS A 74 -10.86 11.97 0.39
CA LYS A 74 -12.05 12.44 1.12
C LYS A 74 -11.76 12.99 2.51
N THR A 75 -10.52 12.90 2.99
CA THR A 75 -10.15 13.19 4.39
C THR A 75 -9.28 14.45 4.47
N LYS A 76 -9.66 15.42 5.31
CA LYS A 76 -8.81 16.62 5.55
C LYS A 76 -7.54 16.25 6.33
N PRO A 77 -6.39 16.91 6.10
CA PRO A 77 -6.19 17.96 5.09
C PRO A 77 -6.00 17.43 3.65
N TYR A 78 -5.82 16.12 3.48
CA TYR A 78 -5.43 15.49 2.21
C TYR A 78 -6.42 15.69 1.06
N SER A 79 -7.71 15.87 1.37
CA SER A 79 -8.76 16.12 0.37
C SER A 79 -8.53 17.40 -0.45
N ALA A 80 -7.62 18.29 -0.05
CA ALA A 80 -7.18 19.42 -0.88
C ALA A 80 -6.52 18.94 -2.18
N GLU A 81 -5.86 17.78 -2.15
CA GLU A 81 -5.19 17.13 -3.28
C GLU A 81 -5.97 15.90 -3.75
N LYS A 82 -7.30 15.98 -3.74
CA LYS A 82 -8.20 14.87 -4.08
C LYS A 82 -7.86 14.25 -5.43
N ASP A 83 -7.67 15.07 -6.46
CA ASP A 83 -7.47 14.60 -7.84
C ASP A 83 -6.13 13.86 -7.97
N PHE A 84 -5.10 14.26 -7.23
CA PHE A 84 -3.83 13.53 -7.15
C PHE A 84 -4.02 12.10 -6.61
N PHE A 85 -4.75 11.94 -5.50
CA PHE A 85 -4.98 10.60 -4.95
C PHE A 85 -5.88 9.73 -5.84
N LEU A 86 -6.84 10.32 -6.55
CA LEU A 86 -7.69 9.59 -7.50
C LEU A 86 -6.92 9.20 -8.78
N ASP A 87 -6.01 10.04 -9.26
CA ASP A 87 -5.10 9.69 -10.36
C ASP A 87 -4.22 8.49 -9.98
N LEU A 88 -3.63 8.49 -8.79
CA LEU A 88 -2.88 7.34 -8.27
C LEU A 88 -3.73 6.07 -8.15
N ASP A 89 -4.98 6.19 -7.70
CA ASP A 89 -5.91 5.06 -7.60
C ASP A 89 -6.21 4.46 -8.98
N SER A 90 -6.43 5.30 -9.99
CA SER A 90 -6.68 4.86 -11.37
C SER A 90 -5.52 4.02 -11.95
N LYS A 91 -4.29 4.28 -11.49
CA LYS A 91 -3.07 3.58 -11.91
C LYS A 91 -2.92 2.20 -11.29
N ILE A 92 -3.57 1.92 -10.15
CA ILE A 92 -3.42 0.64 -9.43
C ILE A 92 -3.81 -0.54 -10.33
N ASN A 93 -4.87 -0.44 -11.12
CA ASN A 93 -5.33 -1.56 -11.94
C ASN A 93 -4.31 -1.99 -13.02
N TRP A 94 -3.40 -1.09 -13.39
CA TRP A 94 -2.40 -1.30 -14.44
C TRP A 94 -1.04 -1.78 -13.90
N VAL A 95 -0.85 -1.81 -12.58
CA VAL A 95 0.40 -2.33 -12.01
C VAL A 95 0.41 -3.86 -12.03
N GLY A 96 1.53 -4.41 -12.49
CA GLY A 96 1.77 -5.86 -12.58
C GLY A 96 2.81 -6.38 -11.58
N THR A 97 3.55 -5.49 -10.91
CA THR A 97 4.59 -5.88 -9.95
C THR A 97 4.50 -5.14 -8.62
N THR A 98 5.07 -5.73 -7.57
CA THR A 98 5.12 -5.07 -6.25
C THR A 98 5.98 -3.80 -6.28
N ALA A 99 7.03 -3.78 -7.10
CA ALA A 99 7.86 -2.59 -7.32
C ALA A 99 7.04 -1.42 -7.92
N GLN A 100 6.22 -1.68 -8.94
CA GLN A 100 5.34 -0.67 -9.53
C GLN A 100 4.30 -0.17 -8.52
N LEU A 101 3.70 -1.07 -7.74
CA LEU A 101 2.76 -0.68 -6.68
C LEU A 101 3.44 0.15 -5.59
N MET A 102 4.68 -0.16 -5.23
CA MET A 102 5.46 0.61 -4.27
C MET A 102 5.75 2.03 -4.75
N THR A 103 5.94 2.27 -6.04
CA THR A 103 6.06 3.63 -6.58
C THR A 103 4.80 4.45 -6.27
N ILE A 104 3.60 3.87 -6.41
CA ILE A 104 2.34 4.52 -6.03
C ILE A 104 2.30 4.80 -4.53
N VAL A 105 2.63 3.80 -3.71
CA VAL A 105 2.63 3.91 -2.24
C VAL A 105 3.56 5.01 -1.75
N VAL A 106 4.80 5.05 -2.25
CA VAL A 106 5.80 6.06 -1.86
C VAL A 106 5.34 7.44 -2.29
N THR A 107 4.88 7.59 -3.54
CA THR A 107 4.39 8.86 -4.07
C THR A 107 3.22 9.41 -3.25
N ALA A 108 2.27 8.56 -2.87
CA ALA A 108 1.15 8.94 -2.02
C ALA A 108 1.60 9.32 -0.59
N LEU A 109 2.52 8.55 0.00
CA LEU A 109 3.02 8.80 1.35
C LEU A 109 3.80 10.11 1.44
N ASP A 110 4.64 10.41 0.45
CA ASP A 110 5.41 11.66 0.39
C ASP A 110 4.47 12.87 0.32
N LYS A 111 3.42 12.80 -0.50
CA LYS A 111 2.39 13.85 -0.56
C LYS A 111 1.62 13.99 0.76
N VAL A 112 1.29 12.89 1.42
CA VAL A 112 0.66 12.91 2.75
C VAL A 112 1.55 13.59 3.79
N ILE A 113 2.86 13.35 3.76
CA ILE A 113 3.83 13.98 4.68
C ILE A 113 3.95 15.47 4.37
N GLU A 114 3.96 15.85 3.10
CA GLU A 114 3.95 17.25 2.66
C GLU A 114 2.74 18.00 3.20
N LEU A 115 1.53 17.44 3.05
CA LEU A 115 0.26 18.07 3.46
C LEU A 115 0.02 18.09 4.98
N ARG A 116 0.84 17.39 5.77
CA ARG A 116 0.78 17.41 7.24
C ARG A 116 1.60 18.55 7.86
N LYS A 117 2.50 19.16 7.08
CA LYS A 117 3.32 20.29 7.51
C LYS A 117 2.49 21.57 7.45
#